data_AF-A0A7C9DYQ6-F1
#
_entry.id   AF-A0A7C9DYQ6-F1
#
_cell.length_a   1.000
_cell.length_b   1.000
_cell.length_c   1.000
_cell.angle_alpha   90.00
_cell.angle_beta   90.00
_cell.angle_gamma   90.00
#
_symmetry.space_group_name_H-M   'P 1'
#
loop_
_entity.id
_entity.type
_entity.pdbx_description
1 polymer ?
#
loop_
_entity_poly.entity_id
_entity_poly.type
_entity_poly.pdbx_seq_one_letter_code
_entity_poly.pdbx_strand_id
1 'polypeptide(L)'
;LSIEDQRYFRDIVRRTRMLYDALRILAMAEEERRSGPGAGRRVRGDLRASTLLRDRGLWLNRDKRIVGSIPGVYIGDLFYFRMELCVVGLHGQSQAGIDYLPSSQSANGEPIATSIIVSGGYEDDEDAGDVLIYTGHGGHDKFHRMANHQKLEGGNLALERSMHYGIEI
;
A
#
# COMPACT_ATOMS: atom_id res chain seq x y z
N LEU A 1 18.65 13.80 3.84
CA LEU A 1 17.86 14.38 4.95
C LEU A 1 18.78 14.55 6.15
N SER A 2 18.70 15.68 6.85
CA SER A 2 19.41 15.87 8.12
C SER A 2 18.81 14.99 9.24
N ILE A 3 19.49 14.88 10.37
CA ILE A 3 18.95 14.18 11.56
C ILE A 3 17.65 14.85 12.05
N GLU A 4 17.59 16.18 11.98
CA GLU A 4 16.39 16.95 12.37
C GLU A 4 15.22 16.64 11.44
N ASP A 5 15.45 16.58 10.12
CA ASP A 5 14.42 16.20 9.14
C ASP A 5 13.91 14.78 9.39
N GLN A 6 14.83 13.84 9.63
CA GLN A 6 14.46 12.45 9.92
C GLN A 6 13.57 12.35 11.16
N ARG A 7 13.92 13.05 12.25
CA ARG A 7 13.09 13.12 13.46
C ARG A 7 11.72 13.76 13.18
N TYR A 8 11.69 14.82 12.39
CA TYR A 8 10.46 15.50 12.01
C TYR A 8 9.52 14.58 11.23
N PHE A 9 9.99 13.95 10.16
CA PHE A 9 9.16 13.03 9.36
C PHE A 9 8.74 11.81 10.15
N ARG A 10 9.62 11.28 11.02
CA ARG A 10 9.26 10.18 11.91
C ARG A 10 8.13 10.55 12.86
N ASP A 11 8.14 11.76 13.43
CA ASP A 11 7.06 12.23 14.30
C ASP A 11 5.74 12.40 13.53
N ILE A 12 5.78 12.86 12.28
CA ILE A 12 4.59 12.95 11.42
C ILE A 12 4.00 11.56 11.19
N VAL A 13 4.80 10.60 10.72
CA VAL A 13 4.33 9.23 10.47
C VAL A 13 3.75 8.62 11.75
N ARG A 14 4.44 8.78 12.89
CA ARG A 14 3.96 8.32 14.20
C ARG A 14 2.60 8.91 14.57
N ARG A 15 2.40 10.22 14.45
CA ARG A 15 1.12 10.89 14.76
C ARG A 15 0.00 10.44 13.83
N THR A 16 0.27 10.34 12.53
CA THR A 16 -0.71 9.88 11.54
C THR A 16 -1.16 8.45 11.85
N ARG A 17 -0.24 7.55 12.17
CA ARG A 17 -0.55 6.16 12.53
C ARG A 17 -1.36 6.08 13.84
N MET A 18 -0.98 6.83 14.86
CA MET A 18 -1.77 6.91 16.11
C MET A 18 -3.20 7.39 15.86
N LEU A 19 -3.37 8.41 15.01
CA LEU A 19 -4.69 8.91 14.67
C LEU A 19 -5.49 7.89 13.87
N TYR A 20 -4.87 7.23 12.90
CA TYR A 20 -5.48 6.15 12.13
C TYR A 20 -6.00 5.02 13.03
N ASP A 21 -5.17 4.54 13.96
CA ASP A 21 -5.56 3.49 14.91
C ASP A 21 -6.67 3.92 15.86
N ALA A 22 -6.59 5.14 16.41
CA ALA A 22 -7.64 5.68 17.28
C ALA A 22 -8.99 5.76 16.55
N LEU A 23 -8.99 6.27 15.31
CA LEU A 23 -10.20 6.34 14.48
C LEU A 23 -10.74 4.96 14.12
N ARG A 24 -9.85 3.99 13.85
CA ARG A 24 -10.23 2.61 13.55
C ARG A 24 -10.92 1.96 14.75
N ILE A 25 -10.35 2.10 15.94
CA ILE A 25 -10.93 1.58 17.20
C ILE A 25 -12.27 2.26 17.50
N LEU A 26 -12.34 3.58 17.37
CA LEU A 26 -13.58 4.33 17.56
C LEU A 26 -14.68 3.88 16.60
N ALA A 27 -14.36 3.73 15.30
CA ALA A 27 -15.31 3.30 14.29
C ALA A 27 -15.85 1.88 14.53
N MET A 28 -15.04 1.00 15.15
CA MET A 28 -15.47 -0.33 15.57
C MET A 28 -16.40 -0.24 16.78
N ALA A 29 -16.02 0.50 17.83
CA ALA A 29 -16.81 0.67 19.04
C ALA A 29 -18.18 1.34 18.78
N GLU A 30 -18.23 2.32 17.88
CA GLU A 30 -19.49 2.98 17.48
C GLU A 30 -20.45 2.01 16.77
N GLU A 31 -19.93 1.09 15.96
CA GLU A 31 -20.78 0.11 15.30
C GLU A 31 -21.30 -0.94 16.28
N GLU A 32 -20.45 -1.45 17.19
CA GLU A 32 -20.87 -2.40 18.22
C GLU A 32 -22.01 -1.83 19.07
N ARG A 33 -21.94 -0.53 19.40
CA ARG A 33 -23.02 0.19 20.09
C ARG A 33 -24.32 0.30 19.29
N ARG A 34 -24.24 0.40 17.96
CA ARG A 34 -25.42 0.57 17.08
C ARG A 34 -26.08 -0.77 16.74
N SER A 35 -25.27 -1.79 16.46
CA SER A 35 -25.72 -3.08 15.94
C SER A 35 -25.97 -4.12 17.05
N GLY A 36 -25.58 -3.82 18.29
CA GLY A 36 -25.66 -4.74 19.43
C GLY A 36 -24.54 -5.79 19.42
N PRO A 37 -24.22 -6.41 20.56
CA PRO A 37 -23.21 -7.46 20.63
C PRO A 37 -23.63 -8.67 19.78
N GLY A 38 -22.79 -9.05 18.81
CA GLY A 38 -23.00 -10.27 17.99
C GLY A 38 -23.63 -10.06 16.61
N ALA A 39 -23.91 -8.82 16.18
CA ALA A 39 -24.30 -8.56 14.80
C ALA A 39 -23.11 -8.79 13.84
N GLY A 40 -23.10 -9.96 13.19
CA GLY A 40 -21.96 -10.54 12.46
C GLY A 40 -21.47 -9.82 11.19
N ARG A 41 -21.62 -8.49 11.06
CA ARG A 41 -20.97 -7.74 9.99
C ARG A 41 -19.59 -7.26 10.46
N ARG A 42 -18.54 -7.88 9.93
CA ARG A 42 -17.14 -7.52 10.21
C ARG A 42 -16.93 -6.06 9.79
N VAL A 43 -16.84 -5.16 10.76
CA VAL A 43 -16.70 -3.73 10.53
C VAL A 43 -15.32 -3.47 9.96
N ARG A 44 -15.28 -2.91 8.75
CA ARG A 44 -14.05 -2.44 8.12
C ARG A 44 -13.63 -1.09 8.69
N GLY A 45 -13.29 -1.08 9.99
CA GLY A 45 -12.82 0.10 10.69
C GLY A 45 -11.59 0.73 10.02
N ASP A 46 -10.75 -0.12 9.39
CA ASP A 46 -9.62 0.26 8.56
C ASP A 46 -10.03 1.17 7.40
N LEU A 47 -11.12 0.83 6.69
CA LEU A 47 -11.66 1.62 5.59
C LEU A 47 -12.30 2.91 6.07
N ARG A 48 -13.06 2.87 7.18
CA ARG A 48 -13.69 4.07 7.77
C ARG A 48 -12.65 5.09 8.22
N ALA A 49 -11.64 4.65 8.98
CA ALA A 49 -10.55 5.50 9.44
C ALA A 49 -9.78 6.10 8.27
N SER A 50 -9.42 5.28 7.27
CA SER A 50 -8.71 5.75 6.08
C SER A 50 -9.52 6.76 5.27
N THR A 51 -10.82 6.51 5.09
CA THR A 51 -11.74 7.44 4.41
C THR A 51 -11.80 8.79 5.12
N LEU A 52 -11.97 8.78 6.46
CA LEU A 52 -12.02 10.01 7.23
C LEU A 52 -10.71 10.80 7.15
N LEU A 53 -9.56 10.12 7.26
CA LEU A 53 -8.26 10.78 7.09
C LEU A 53 -8.10 11.37 5.69
N ARG A 54 -8.53 10.64 4.65
CA ARG A 54 -8.47 11.12 3.26
C ARG A 54 -9.29 12.39 3.08
N ASP A 55 -10.54 12.36 3.54
CA ASP A 55 -11.50 13.46 3.37
C ASP A 55 -11.07 14.71 4.16
N ARG A 56 -10.26 14.53 5.21
CA ARG A 56 -9.61 15.61 5.98
C ARG A 56 -8.23 16.02 5.46
N GLY A 57 -7.76 15.45 4.35
CA GLY A 57 -6.45 15.76 3.78
C GLY A 57 -5.26 15.31 4.62
N LEU A 58 -5.46 14.27 5.46
CA LEU A 58 -4.46 13.76 6.40
C LEU A 58 -3.72 12.53 5.89
N TRP A 59 -3.95 12.11 4.65
CA TRP A 59 -3.06 11.16 3.99
C TRP A 59 -1.71 11.80 3.70
N LEU A 60 -0.65 11.09 4.04
CA LEU A 60 0.71 11.50 3.73
C LEU A 60 1.04 11.09 2.30
N ASN A 61 1.91 11.87 1.65
CA ASN A 61 2.47 11.58 0.32
C ASN A 61 1.43 11.29 -0.78
N ARG A 62 0.17 11.73 -0.60
CA ARG A 62 -0.93 11.43 -1.52
C ARG A 62 -0.65 11.89 -2.96
N ASP A 63 -0.15 13.12 -3.08
CA ASP A 63 0.14 13.74 -4.38
C ASP A 63 1.61 13.55 -4.79
N LYS A 64 2.42 13.00 -3.88
CA LYS A 64 3.84 12.74 -4.06
C LYS A 64 4.04 11.23 -4.12
N ARG A 65 3.91 10.68 -5.32
CA ARG A 65 4.28 9.30 -5.62
C ARG A 65 5.81 9.20 -5.57
N ILE A 66 6.33 8.94 -4.37
CA ILE A 66 7.76 8.87 -4.10
C ILE A 66 8.28 7.53 -4.63
N VAL A 67 9.38 7.59 -5.36
CA VAL A 67 10.19 6.42 -5.72
C VAL A 67 11.24 6.24 -4.63
N GLY A 68 11.42 5.01 -4.16
CA GLY A 68 12.34 4.65 -3.09
C GLY A 68 11.85 5.02 -1.69
N SER A 69 12.78 5.34 -0.80
CA SER A 69 12.51 5.51 0.64
C SER A 69 11.48 6.61 0.96
N ILE A 70 10.41 6.25 1.70
CA ILE A 70 9.41 7.18 2.22
C ILE A 70 9.92 7.86 3.51
N PRO A 71 10.01 9.21 3.57
CA PRO A 71 10.47 9.89 4.77
C PRO A 71 9.65 9.55 6.02
N GLY A 72 10.33 9.12 7.08
CA GLY A 72 9.72 8.77 8.37
C GLY A 72 9.23 7.33 8.49
N VAL A 73 9.27 6.56 7.39
CA VAL A 73 9.07 5.10 7.38
C VAL A 73 10.44 4.45 7.31
N TYR A 74 10.67 3.44 8.16
CA TYR A 74 11.94 2.73 8.23
C TYR A 74 11.73 1.24 7.97
N ILE A 75 12.78 0.59 7.45
CA ILE A 75 12.83 -0.86 7.30
C ILE A 75 12.55 -1.51 8.67
N GLY A 76 11.63 -2.48 8.68
CA GLY A 76 11.17 -3.15 9.89
C GLY A 76 9.94 -2.50 10.56
N ASP A 77 9.43 -1.37 10.06
CA ASP A 77 8.15 -0.85 10.52
C ASP A 77 7.01 -1.82 10.19
N LEU A 78 6.22 -2.16 11.21
CA LEU A 78 5.07 -3.04 11.08
C LEU A 78 3.82 -2.26 10.71
N PHE A 79 3.01 -2.82 9.82
CA PHE A 79 1.69 -2.30 9.44
C PHE A 79 0.66 -3.41 9.52
N TYR A 80 -0.51 -3.13 10.07
CA TYR A 80 -1.53 -4.16 10.33
C TYR A 80 -2.60 -4.23 9.24
N PHE A 81 -2.74 -3.17 8.45
CA PHE A 81 -3.77 -3.07 7.42
C PHE A 81 -3.22 -2.47 6.13
N ARG A 82 -3.67 -2.99 4.98
CA ARG A 82 -3.36 -2.41 3.65
C ARG A 82 -3.70 -0.92 3.56
N MET A 83 -4.78 -0.51 4.22
CA MET A 83 -5.17 0.90 4.24
C MET A 83 -4.23 1.80 5.05
N GLU A 84 -3.48 1.26 6.01
CA GLU A 84 -2.46 2.00 6.75
C GLU A 84 -1.31 2.39 5.80
N LEU A 85 -0.93 1.48 4.89
CA LEU A 85 0.05 1.73 3.83
C LEU A 85 -0.42 2.85 2.90
N CYS A 86 -1.71 2.84 2.51
CA CYS A 86 -2.31 3.91 1.70
C CYS A 86 -2.28 5.26 2.41
N VAL A 87 -2.59 5.29 3.71
CA VAL A 87 -2.62 6.52 4.52
C VAL A 87 -1.23 7.15 4.66
N VAL A 88 -0.18 6.35 4.80
CA VAL A 88 1.22 6.83 4.89
C VAL A 88 1.81 7.11 3.49
N GLY A 89 1.20 6.57 2.44
CA GLY A 89 1.65 6.70 1.06
C GLY A 89 2.81 5.77 0.70
N LEU A 90 2.95 4.64 1.41
CA LEU A 90 3.91 3.59 1.07
C LEU A 90 3.40 2.69 -0.06
N HIS A 91 2.08 2.41 -0.07
CA HIS A 91 1.43 1.63 -1.12
C HIS A 91 0.02 2.14 -1.36
N GLY A 92 -0.26 2.66 -2.55
CA GLY A 92 -1.52 3.33 -2.89
C GLY A 92 -2.67 2.39 -3.26
N GLN A 93 -2.41 1.10 -3.47
CA GLN A 93 -3.44 0.13 -3.83
C GLN A 93 -3.97 -0.60 -2.59
N SER A 94 -5.27 -0.51 -2.34
CA SER A 94 -5.91 -1.19 -1.21
C SER A 94 -5.93 -2.72 -1.33
N GLN A 95 -5.78 -3.25 -2.54
CA GLN A 95 -5.83 -4.68 -2.85
C GLN A 95 -4.68 -5.15 -3.75
N ALA A 96 -4.43 -4.47 -4.87
CA ALA A 96 -3.46 -4.92 -5.85
C ALA A 96 -2.03 -5.01 -5.29
N GLY A 97 -1.30 -6.05 -5.68
CA GLY A 97 0.06 -6.30 -5.20
C GLY A 97 1.07 -5.25 -5.65
N ILE A 98 0.86 -4.67 -6.84
CA ILE A 98 1.78 -3.69 -7.45
C ILE A 98 1.14 -2.31 -7.41
N ASP A 99 1.83 -1.32 -6.84
CA ASP A 99 1.52 0.10 -7.02
C ASP A 99 2.53 0.72 -8.00
N TYR A 100 2.05 1.64 -8.83
CA TYR A 100 2.85 2.23 -9.87
C TYR A 100 2.39 3.65 -10.21
N LEU A 101 3.34 4.46 -10.69
CA LEU A 101 3.07 5.74 -11.31
C LEU A 101 2.60 5.49 -12.75
N PRO A 102 1.43 6.02 -13.18
CA PRO A 102 1.01 5.87 -14.56
C PRO A 102 1.88 6.71 -15.50
N SER A 103 1.93 6.32 -16.77
CA SER A 103 2.62 7.05 -17.86
C SER A 103 2.38 8.56 -17.85
N SER A 104 1.15 9.00 -17.55
CA SER A 104 0.76 10.42 -17.53
C SER A 104 1.44 11.24 -16.45
N GLN A 105 2.01 10.60 -15.44
CA GLN A 105 2.68 11.24 -14.31
C GLN A 105 4.18 10.97 -14.29
N SER A 106 4.68 10.08 -15.17
CA SER A 106 6.09 9.77 -15.28
C SER A 106 6.79 10.69 -16.28
N ALA A 107 8.02 11.10 -15.95
CA ALA A 107 8.81 12.01 -16.79
C ALA A 107 9.16 11.40 -18.16
N ASN A 108 9.27 10.07 -18.25
CA ASN A 108 9.57 9.35 -19.49
C ASN A 108 8.31 8.90 -20.27
N GLY A 109 7.11 9.23 -19.78
CA GLY A 109 5.85 8.82 -20.41
C GLY A 109 5.52 7.33 -20.28
N GLU A 110 6.25 6.58 -19.46
CA GLU A 110 6.06 5.14 -19.23
C GLU A 110 5.71 4.86 -17.76
N PRO A 111 4.92 3.82 -17.48
CA PRO A 111 4.58 3.51 -16.10
C PRO A 111 5.82 2.98 -15.36
N ILE A 112 5.96 3.34 -14.09
CA ILE A 112 7.05 2.85 -13.23
C ILE A 112 6.47 2.32 -11.93
N ALA A 113 6.85 1.10 -11.56
CA ALA A 113 6.47 0.51 -10.29
C ALA A 113 7.15 1.26 -9.14
N THR A 114 6.41 1.51 -8.07
CA THR A 114 6.89 2.27 -6.89
C THR A 114 6.91 1.44 -5.61
N SER A 115 6.10 0.38 -5.55
CA SER A 115 6.09 -0.56 -4.44
C SER A 115 5.35 -1.84 -4.80
N ILE A 116 5.74 -2.94 -4.14
CA ILE A 116 5.08 -4.24 -4.23
C ILE A 116 4.68 -4.74 -2.85
N ILE A 117 3.67 -5.62 -2.82
CA ILE A 117 3.27 -6.38 -1.65
C ILE A 117 3.46 -7.85 -1.95
N VAL A 118 4.31 -8.48 -1.14
CA VAL A 118 4.51 -9.93 -1.09
C VAL A 118 3.67 -10.46 0.04
N SER A 119 2.60 -11.19 -0.27
CA SER A 119 1.66 -11.71 0.74
C SER A 119 1.44 -13.22 0.64
N GLY A 120 2.28 -13.95 -0.12
CA GLY A 120 2.10 -15.38 -0.40
C GLY A 120 0.79 -15.67 -1.13
N GLY A 121 0.30 -14.72 -1.93
CA GLY A 121 -0.95 -14.84 -2.67
C GLY A 121 -0.80 -15.57 -4.00
N TYR A 122 0.43 -15.78 -4.44
CA TYR A 122 0.79 -16.51 -5.65
C TYR A 122 1.64 -17.70 -5.24
N GLU A 123 1.31 -18.87 -5.80
CA GLU A 123 2.00 -20.13 -5.51
C GLU A 123 3.45 -20.12 -6.03
N ASP A 124 3.74 -19.25 -6.99
CA ASP A 124 5.03 -19.13 -7.67
C ASP A 124 5.98 -18.09 -7.02
N ASP A 125 5.57 -17.43 -5.93
CA ASP A 125 6.45 -16.48 -5.21
C ASP A 125 7.50 -17.25 -4.38
N GLU A 126 8.79 -16.93 -4.58
CA GLU A 126 9.90 -17.46 -3.77
C GLU A 126 10.65 -16.32 -3.06
N ASP A 127 10.79 -16.43 -1.74
CA ASP A 127 11.51 -15.45 -0.92
C ASP A 127 12.75 -16.11 -0.29
N ALA A 128 13.94 -15.75 -0.80
CA ALA A 128 15.24 -16.18 -0.28
C ALA A 128 15.87 -15.15 0.67
N GLY A 129 15.16 -14.06 1.00
CA GLY A 129 15.61 -12.97 1.85
C GLY A 129 16.28 -11.84 1.10
N ASP A 130 17.40 -12.09 0.42
CA ASP A 130 18.10 -11.10 -0.42
C ASP A 130 17.58 -11.07 -1.86
N VAL A 131 17.00 -12.17 -2.32
CA VAL A 131 16.37 -12.32 -3.62
C VAL A 131 14.92 -12.73 -3.46
N LEU A 132 14.05 -12.04 -4.20
CA LEU A 132 12.63 -12.32 -4.29
C LEU A 132 12.26 -12.63 -5.74
N ILE A 133 11.64 -13.78 -5.97
CA ILE A 133 10.92 -14.09 -7.20
C ILE A 133 9.47 -13.67 -6.97
N TYR A 134 9.05 -12.65 -7.72
CA TYR A 134 7.72 -12.04 -7.57
C TYR A 134 6.86 -12.29 -8.81
N THR A 135 5.66 -12.82 -8.61
CA THR A 135 4.73 -13.11 -9.69
C THR A 135 3.97 -11.85 -10.12
N GLY A 136 3.87 -11.63 -11.43
CA GLY A 136 3.04 -10.57 -12.00
C GLY A 136 1.56 -10.72 -11.60
N HIS A 137 0.79 -9.65 -11.74
CA HIS A 137 -0.65 -9.69 -11.47
C HIS A 137 -1.47 -10.05 -12.72
N GLY A 138 -2.69 -10.54 -12.50
CA GLY A 138 -3.65 -10.86 -13.54
C GLY A 138 -3.67 -12.35 -13.89
N GLY A 139 -4.55 -12.74 -14.81
CA GLY A 139 -4.73 -14.15 -15.18
C GLY A 139 -5.55 -14.98 -14.17
N HIS A 140 -5.95 -14.43 -13.03
CA HIS A 140 -6.73 -15.14 -12.01
C HIS A 140 -8.24 -15.09 -12.24
N ASP A 141 -8.93 -16.18 -11.90
CA ASP A 141 -10.38 -16.22 -11.76
C ASP A 141 -10.85 -15.55 -10.45
N LYS A 142 -12.17 -15.51 -10.22
CA LYS A 142 -12.78 -14.96 -8.98
C LYS A 142 -12.34 -15.72 -7.70
N PHE A 143 -11.76 -16.91 -7.85
CA PHE A 143 -11.27 -17.75 -6.78
C PHE A 143 -9.74 -17.68 -6.64
N HIS A 144 -9.09 -16.70 -7.28
CA HIS A 144 -7.64 -16.49 -7.25
C HIS A 144 -6.84 -17.66 -7.84
N ARG A 145 -7.44 -18.48 -8.70
CA ARG A 145 -6.71 -19.52 -9.44
C ARG A 145 -6.30 -19.01 -10.80
N MET A 146 -5.09 -19.36 -11.25
CA MET A 146 -4.63 -18.99 -12.58
C MET A 146 -5.51 -19.67 -13.65
N ALA A 147 -6.20 -18.85 -14.43
CA ALA A 147 -7.21 -19.28 -15.40
C ALA A 147 -6.93 -18.75 -16.82
N ASN A 148 -6.08 -17.72 -16.95
CA ASN A 148 -5.70 -17.12 -18.24
C ASN A 148 -4.23 -16.71 -18.22
N HIS A 149 -3.66 -16.51 -19.40
CA HIS A 149 -2.32 -15.93 -19.54
C HIS A 149 -2.27 -14.51 -18.97
N GLN A 150 -1.24 -14.23 -18.17
CA GLN A 150 -0.92 -12.88 -17.77
C GLN A 150 -0.49 -12.05 -18.97
N LYS A 151 -0.70 -10.74 -18.88
CA LYS A 151 -0.35 -9.77 -19.92
C LYS A 151 0.69 -8.81 -19.40
N LEU A 152 1.58 -8.35 -20.29
CA LEU A 152 2.54 -7.30 -20.00
C LEU A 152 1.85 -5.93 -20.11
N GLU A 153 0.98 -5.63 -19.15
CA GLU A 153 0.23 -4.38 -19.07
C GLU A 153 0.09 -3.91 -17.61
N GLY A 154 -0.33 -2.66 -17.40
CA GLY A 154 -0.53 -2.09 -16.07
C GLY A 154 0.69 -2.25 -15.16
N GLY A 155 0.48 -2.81 -13.96
CA GLY A 155 1.56 -3.06 -13.00
C GLY A 155 2.67 -3.99 -13.52
N ASN A 156 2.37 -4.95 -14.39
CA ASN A 156 3.40 -5.87 -14.92
C ASN A 156 4.34 -5.11 -15.87
N LEU A 157 3.77 -4.26 -16.73
CA LEU A 157 4.56 -3.37 -17.57
C LEU A 157 5.37 -2.39 -16.70
N ALA A 158 4.78 -1.88 -15.62
CA ALA A 158 5.48 -0.98 -14.70
C ALA A 158 6.70 -1.63 -14.02
N LEU A 159 6.61 -2.91 -13.63
CA LEU A 159 7.75 -3.67 -13.09
C LEU A 159 8.87 -3.82 -14.13
N GLU A 160 8.51 -4.20 -15.36
CA GLU A 160 9.48 -4.36 -16.45
C GLU A 160 10.16 -3.03 -16.80
N ARG A 161 9.41 -1.93 -16.82
CA ARG A 161 9.98 -0.58 -17.03
C ARG A 161 10.87 -0.15 -15.88
N SER A 162 10.47 -0.41 -14.63
CA SER A 162 11.35 -0.15 -13.48
C SER A 162 12.67 -0.92 -13.58
N MET A 163 12.65 -2.18 -14.02
CA MET A 163 13.86 -2.96 -14.30
C MET A 163 14.70 -2.30 -15.41
N HIS A 164 14.08 -1.94 -16.54
CA HIS A 164 14.77 -1.34 -17.68
C HIS A 164 15.48 -0.03 -17.31
N TYR A 165 14.88 0.78 -16.44
CA TYR A 165 15.41 2.08 -16.03
C TYR A 165 16.20 2.06 -14.70
N GLY A 166 16.31 0.91 -14.04
CA GLY A 166 17.00 0.79 -12.74
C GLY A 166 16.30 1.57 -11.61
N ILE A 167 14.97 1.55 -11.61
CA ILE A 167 14.13 2.24 -10.61
C ILE A 167 14.01 1.38 -9.35
N GLU A 168 14.18 2.00 -8.19
CA GLU A 168 13.96 1.37 -6.87
C GLU A 168 12.46 1.08 -6.65
N ILE A 169 12.15 -0.11 -6.12
CA ILE A 169 10.80 -0.60 -5.82
C ILE A 169 10.74 -0.98 -4.34
#